data_AF-A0A6V7IQQ3-F1
#
_entry.id   AF-A0A6V7IQQ3-F1
#
_cell.length_a   1.000
_cell.length_b   1.000
_cell.length_c   1.000
_cell.angle_alpha   90.00
_cell.angle_beta   90.00
_cell.angle_gamma   90.00
#
_symmetry.space_group_name_H-M   'P 1'
#
loop_
_entity.id
_entity.type
_entity.pdbx_description
1 polymer ?
#
loop_
_entity_poly.entity_id
_entity_poly.type
_entity_poly.pdbx_seq_one_letter_code
_entity_poly.pdbx_strand_id
1 'polypeptide(L)'
;IVLQSRDYNALSMSVMAFVTMIYPLEYMFPAIPLLPTCMNCAEQLLLAPTPFVIGIPASFLLYKKNFELPDDIWLVDLDSNKITPPTGPCEYLPPLPEPEGSILKNHLRQAMQLMDQAGSNIVPSVPGSQ
;
A
#
# COMPACT_ATOMS: atom_id res chain seq x y z
N ILE A 1 -2.83 2.67 -8.80
CA ILE A 1 -2.10 1.86 -7.79
C ILE A 1 -3.13 1.13 -6.95
N VAL A 2 -2.93 -0.16 -6.74
CA VAL A 2 -3.77 -0.98 -5.86
C VAL A 2 -2.91 -1.54 -4.73
N LEU A 3 -3.32 -1.28 -3.49
CA LEU A 3 -2.73 -1.90 -2.30
C LEU A 3 -3.65 -3.05 -1.88
N GLN A 4 -3.08 -4.18 -1.48
CA GLN A 4 -3.85 -5.29 -0.92
C GLN A 4 -3.27 -5.79 0.39
N SER A 5 -4.17 -6.22 1.29
CA SER A 5 -3.81 -6.91 2.53
C SER A 5 -5.03 -7.67 3.08
N ARG A 6 -4.77 -8.66 3.93
CA ARG A 6 -5.76 -9.28 4.82
C ARG A 6 -6.08 -8.42 6.05
N ASP A 7 -5.17 -7.53 6.46
CA ASP A 7 -5.38 -6.61 7.59
C ASP A 7 -5.98 -5.29 7.08
N TYR A 8 -7.26 -5.06 7.39
CA TYR A 8 -7.98 -3.88 6.93
C TYR A 8 -7.50 -2.58 7.57
N ASN A 9 -7.00 -2.64 8.80
CA ASN A 9 -6.46 -1.48 9.48
C ASN A 9 -5.12 -1.10 8.86
N ALA A 10 -4.22 -2.07 8.71
CA ALA A 10 -2.93 -1.85 8.05
C ALA A 10 -3.11 -1.36 6.61
N LEU A 11 -4.06 -1.93 5.86
CA LEU A 11 -4.39 -1.51 4.49
C LEU A 11 -4.87 -0.06 4.43
N SER A 12 -5.89 0.28 5.23
CA SER A 12 -6.48 1.63 5.24
C SER A 12 -5.44 2.67 5.63
N MET A 13 -4.64 2.38 6.67
CA MET A 13 -3.54 3.24 7.10
C MET A 13 -2.46 3.38 6.04
N SER A 14 -2.11 2.30 5.34
CA SER A 14 -1.09 2.32 4.29
C SER A 14 -1.53 3.16 3.09
N VAL A 15 -2.80 3.09 2.67
CA VAL A 15 -3.34 3.94 1.59
C VAL A 15 -3.29 5.41 1.99
N MET A 16 -3.75 5.74 3.20
CA MET A 16 -3.73 7.12 3.69
C MET A 16 -2.28 7.63 3.84
N ALA A 17 -1.39 6.83 4.42
CA ALA A 17 0.03 7.16 4.54
C ALA A 17 0.64 7.43 3.17
N PHE A 18 0.36 6.57 2.18
CA PHE A 18 0.85 6.73 0.81
C PHE A 18 0.44 8.06 0.17
N VAL A 19 -0.83 8.44 0.33
CA VAL A 19 -1.33 9.75 -0.14
C VAL A 19 -0.73 10.92 0.64
N THR A 20 -0.45 10.76 1.94
CA THR A 20 0.16 11.84 2.73
C THR A 20 1.65 12.03 2.49
N MET A 21 2.36 11.03 1.96
CA MET A 21 3.81 11.12 1.70
C MET A 21 4.18 12.18 0.66
N ILE A 22 3.23 12.66 -0.15
CA ILE A 22 3.46 13.73 -1.13
C ILE A 22 3.32 15.14 -0.54
N TYR A 23 3.10 15.30 0.77
CA TYR A 23 3.06 16.61 1.43
C TYR A 23 4.25 17.50 1.01
N PRO A 24 4.03 18.78 0.68
CA PRO A 24 2.80 19.57 0.87
C PRO A 24 1.78 19.46 -0.28
N LEU A 25 1.99 18.56 -1.24
CA LEU A 25 1.07 18.35 -2.35
C LEU A 25 -0.16 17.55 -1.91
N GLU A 26 -1.27 17.78 -2.60
CA GLU A 26 -2.53 17.06 -2.39
C GLU A 26 -2.80 16.11 -3.56
N TYR A 27 -3.17 14.87 -3.24
CA TYR A 27 -3.58 13.91 -4.25
C TYR A 27 -5.00 14.22 -4.70
N MET A 28 -5.18 14.59 -5.96
CA MET A 28 -6.46 15.10 -6.48
C MET A 28 -7.38 14.04 -7.08
N PHE A 29 -6.91 12.81 -7.20
CA PHE A 29 -7.64 11.70 -7.80
C PHE A 29 -8.26 10.79 -6.71
N PRO A 30 -9.13 9.82 -7.08
CA PRO A 30 -9.74 8.94 -6.12
C PRO A 30 -8.71 8.18 -5.25
N ALA A 31 -8.83 8.38 -3.93
CA ALA A 31 -8.12 7.63 -2.91
C ALA A 31 -9.13 6.89 -2.04
N ILE A 32 -9.19 5.56 -2.14
CA ILE A 32 -10.13 4.72 -1.39
C ILE A 32 -9.32 3.82 -0.44
N PRO A 33 -9.31 4.10 0.88
CA PRO A 33 -8.50 3.35 1.83
C PRO A 33 -8.84 1.86 1.92
N LEU A 34 -10.13 1.55 1.81
CA LEU A 34 -10.64 0.19 1.80
C LEU A 34 -11.86 0.12 0.89
N LEU A 35 -11.74 -0.63 -0.19
CA LEU A 35 -12.82 -0.83 -1.15
C LEU A 35 -13.90 -1.74 -0.52
N PRO A 36 -15.17 -1.31 -0.46
CA PRO A 36 -16.23 -2.10 0.15
C PRO A 36 -16.51 -3.37 -0.66
N THR A 37 -16.48 -4.53 0.00
CA THR A 37 -16.66 -5.86 -0.63
C THR A 37 -18.11 -6.19 -0.96
N CYS A 38 -19.07 -5.58 -0.25
CA CYS A 38 -20.50 -5.80 -0.45
C CYS A 38 -21.11 -4.86 -1.51
N MET A 39 -20.31 -3.98 -2.12
CA MET A 39 -20.77 -3.10 -3.18
C MET A 39 -20.75 -3.89 -4.50
N ASN A 40 -21.94 -4.09 -5.09
CA ASN A 40 -22.04 -4.69 -6.41
C ASN A 40 -21.21 -3.87 -7.40
N CYS A 41 -20.47 -4.57 -8.26
CA CYS A 41 -19.63 -3.97 -9.29
C CYS A 41 -18.48 -3.07 -8.78
N ALA A 42 -18.03 -3.20 -7.52
CA ALA A 42 -16.89 -2.43 -6.98
C ALA A 42 -15.60 -2.54 -7.83
N GLU A 43 -15.39 -3.66 -8.53
CA GLU A 43 -14.29 -3.90 -9.47
C GLU A 43 -14.28 -2.92 -10.64
N GLN A 44 -15.43 -2.31 -10.97
CA GLN A 44 -15.50 -1.28 -12.01
C GLN A 44 -14.72 -0.02 -11.62
N LEU A 45 -14.52 0.24 -10.32
CA LEU A 45 -13.67 1.34 -9.87
C LEU A 45 -12.20 1.12 -10.22
N LEU A 46 -11.78 -0.14 -10.38
CA LEU A 46 -10.42 -0.49 -10.82
C LEU A 46 -10.25 -0.33 -12.34
N LEU A 47 -11.34 -0.19 -13.09
CA LEU A 47 -11.33 0.05 -14.54
C LEU A 47 -11.36 1.54 -14.90
N ALA A 48 -11.29 2.43 -13.91
CA ALA A 48 -11.32 3.87 -14.14
C ALA A 48 -10.10 4.30 -14.98
N PRO A 49 -10.29 5.12 -16.04
CA PRO A 49 -9.20 5.56 -16.91
C PRO A 49 -8.34 6.68 -16.26
N THR A 50 -8.78 7.21 -15.12
CA THR A 50 -8.04 8.21 -14.35
C THR A 50 -7.16 7.53 -13.31
N PRO A 51 -6.03 8.14 -12.90
CA PRO A 51 -5.24 7.63 -11.78
C PRO A 51 -6.10 7.39 -10.53
N PHE A 52 -5.70 6.41 -9.72
CA PHE A 52 -6.32 6.15 -8.42
C PHE A 52 -5.34 5.46 -7.46
N VAL A 53 -5.63 5.56 -6.16
CA VAL A 53 -5.01 4.74 -5.10
C VAL A 53 -6.12 4.03 -4.35
N ILE A 54 -6.21 2.71 -4.47
CA ILE A 54 -7.30 1.93 -3.87
C ILE A 54 -6.71 0.79 -3.04
N GLY A 55 -7.15 0.68 -1.78
CA GLY A 55 -6.92 -0.49 -0.95
C GLY A 55 -8.00 -1.53 -1.17
N ILE A 56 -7.64 -2.77 -1.51
CA ILE A 56 -8.56 -3.89 -1.63
C ILE A 56 -8.22 -4.99 -0.62
N PRO A 57 -9.21 -5.65 0.01
CA PRO A 57 -8.95 -6.89 0.73
C PRO A 57 -8.24 -7.91 -0.15
N ALA A 58 -7.29 -8.67 0.39
CA ALA A 58 -6.61 -9.73 -0.39
C ALA A 58 -7.60 -10.72 -1.03
N SER A 59 -8.75 -10.96 -0.37
CA SER A 59 -9.82 -11.81 -0.88
C SER A 59 -10.64 -11.21 -2.03
N PHE A 60 -10.51 -9.91 -2.32
CA PHE A 60 -11.32 -9.19 -3.29
C PHE A 60 -11.20 -9.77 -4.70
N LEU A 61 -9.96 -9.97 -5.19
CA LEU A 61 -9.71 -10.54 -6.52
C LEU A 61 -10.05 -12.04 -6.57
N LEU A 62 -9.84 -12.78 -5.47
CA LEU A 62 -10.15 -14.21 -5.36
C LEU A 62 -11.64 -14.52 -5.60
N TYR A 63 -12.54 -13.66 -5.10
CA TYR A 63 -13.99 -13.84 -5.29
C TYR A 63 -14.49 -13.37 -6.67
N LYS A 64 -13.66 -12.68 -7.45
CA LYS A 64 -14.03 -12.08 -8.74
C LYS A 64 -13.41 -12.86 -9.90
N LYS A 65 -13.85 -14.12 -10.07
CA LYS A 65 -13.29 -15.07 -11.07
C LYS A 65 -13.29 -14.57 -12.53
N ASN A 66 -14.14 -13.61 -12.87
CA ASN A 66 -14.26 -13.04 -14.21
C ASN A 66 -13.62 -11.65 -14.33
N PHE A 67 -12.87 -11.22 -13.31
CA PHE A 67 -12.20 -9.93 -13.29
C PHE A 67 -10.69 -10.16 -13.32
N GLU A 68 -10.06 -9.64 -14.36
CA GLU A 68 -8.62 -9.50 -14.43
C GLU A 68 -8.27 -8.05 -14.14
N LEU A 69 -7.22 -7.85 -13.36
CA LEU A 69 -6.73 -6.51 -13.06
C LEU A 69 -6.18 -5.89 -14.36
N PRO A 70 -6.55 -4.64 -14.69
CA PRO A 70 -5.97 -3.92 -15.83
C PRO A 70 -4.44 -3.97 -15.86
N ASP A 71 -3.91 -3.97 -17.08
CA ASP A 71 -2.48 -4.15 -17.36
C ASP A 71 -1.65 -2.89 -17.11
N ASP A 72 -2.26 -1.79 -16.68
CA ASP A 72 -1.67 -0.50 -16.34
C ASP A 72 -1.58 -0.25 -14.81
N ILE A 73 -1.90 -1.25 -13.98
CA ILE A 73 -1.96 -1.12 -12.52
C ILE A 73 -0.72 -1.68 -11.82
N TRP A 74 -0.11 -0.86 -10.97
CA TRP A 74 0.83 -1.31 -9.94
C TRP A 74 0.08 -1.97 -8.78
N LEU A 75 0.34 -3.25 -8.53
CA LEU A 75 -0.20 -4.00 -7.41
C LEU A 75 0.83 -4.14 -6.29
N VAL A 76 0.49 -3.67 -5.09
CA VAL A 76 1.31 -3.76 -3.89
C VAL A 76 0.65 -4.72 -2.91
N ASP A 77 1.27 -5.87 -2.70
CA ASP A 77 0.85 -6.87 -1.72
C ASP A 77 1.61 -6.64 -0.40
N LEU A 78 0.89 -6.10 0.59
CA LEU A 78 1.41 -5.79 1.92
C LEU A 78 1.61 -7.05 2.78
N ASP A 79 0.92 -8.15 2.48
CA ASP A 79 1.09 -9.41 3.21
C ASP A 79 2.40 -10.11 2.83
N SER A 80 2.80 -10.03 1.56
CA SER A 80 4.00 -10.68 1.04
C SER A 80 5.16 -9.73 0.74
N ASN A 81 5.01 -8.43 1.02
CA ASN A 81 5.97 -7.37 0.69
C ASN A 81 6.38 -7.39 -0.80
N LYS A 82 5.43 -7.67 -1.69
CA LYS A 82 5.67 -7.82 -3.13
C LYS A 82 5.02 -6.69 -3.90
N ILE A 83 5.79 -6.08 -4.79
CA ILE A 83 5.28 -5.11 -5.77
C ILE A 83 5.27 -5.81 -7.14
N THR A 84 4.11 -5.82 -7.79
CA THR A 84 3.93 -6.34 -9.14
C THR A 84 3.70 -5.16 -10.09
N PRO A 85 4.60 -4.93 -11.06
CA PRO A 85 4.46 -3.84 -12.01
C PRO A 85 3.32 -4.12 -13.02
N PRO A 86 2.83 -3.08 -13.70
CA PRO A 86 1.92 -3.21 -14.84
C PRO A 86 2.49 -4.13 -15.94
N THR A 87 1.63 -4.89 -16.62
CA THR A 87 2.01 -5.81 -17.70
C THR A 87 1.90 -5.20 -19.10
N GLY A 88 1.20 -4.07 -19.24
CA GLY A 88 1.04 -3.34 -20.49
C GLY A 88 2.31 -2.60 -20.91
N PRO A 89 2.22 -1.66 -21.87
CA PRO A 89 3.33 -0.77 -22.23
C PRO A 89 3.72 0.07 -21.00
N CYS A 90 4.63 -0.46 -20.19
CA CYS A 90 4.98 0.15 -18.93
C CYS A 90 5.72 1.46 -19.22
N GLU A 91 5.14 2.59 -18.81
CA GLU A 91 5.92 3.79 -18.60
C GLU A 91 7.02 3.43 -17.59
N TYR A 92 8.27 3.52 -18.05
CA TYR A 92 9.43 3.24 -17.22
C TYR A 92 9.40 4.15 -15.99
N LEU A 93 9.34 3.56 -14.78
CA LEU A 93 9.44 4.34 -13.56
C LEU A 93 10.87 4.88 -13.45
N PRO A 94 11.09 6.20 -13.57
CA PRO A 94 12.42 6.75 -13.51
C PRO A 94 13.04 6.51 -12.12
N PRO A 95 14.36 6.37 -12.03
CA PRO A 95 15.02 6.36 -10.73
C PRO A 95 14.77 7.69 -10.02
N LEU A 96 14.78 7.64 -8.68
CA LEU A 96 14.78 8.87 -7.88
C LEU A 96 15.99 9.74 -8.26
N PRO A 97 15.85 11.08 -8.24
CA PRO A 97 16.97 11.97 -8.48
C PRO A 97 18.06 11.77 -7.41
N GLU A 98 19.33 11.97 -7.81
CA GLU A 98 20.46 11.92 -6.89
C GLU A 98 20.97 13.34 -6.59
N PRO A 99 21.34 13.64 -5.32
CA PRO A 99 21.53 12.71 -4.21
C PRO A 99 20.28 12.40 -3.36
N GLU A 100 19.15 13.04 -3.63
CA GLU A 100 17.96 13.02 -2.77
C GLU A 100 17.41 11.60 -2.56
N GLY A 101 17.43 10.78 -3.61
CA GLY A 101 16.98 9.39 -3.58
C GLY A 101 17.81 8.53 -2.62
N SER A 102 19.13 8.69 -2.63
CA SER A 102 20.01 8.01 -1.68
C SER A 102 19.78 8.46 -0.24
N ILE A 103 19.61 9.78 -0.03
CA ILE A 103 19.33 10.35 1.30
C ILE A 103 18.01 9.80 1.85
N LEU A 104 16.94 9.81 1.04
CA LEU A 104 15.63 9.30 1.42
C LEU A 104 15.70 7.80 1.81
N LYS A 105 16.35 6.98 0.99
CA LYS A 105 16.52 5.54 1.29
C LYS A 105 17.24 5.32 2.61
N ASN A 106 18.26 6.12 2.92
CA ASN A 106 19.02 6.00 4.16
C ASN A 106 18.17 6.40 5.37
N HIS A 107 17.42 7.51 5.29
CA HIS A 107 16.50 7.92 6.36
C HIS A 107 15.41 6.88 6.62
N LEU A 108 14.82 6.30 5.57
CA LEU A 108 13.81 5.24 5.70
C LEU A 108 14.38 3.99 6.39
N ARG A 109 15.58 3.54 5.99
CA ARG A 109 16.26 2.40 6.64
C ARG A 109 16.53 2.66 8.12
N GLN A 110 16.99 3.86 8.47
CA GLN A 110 17.23 4.23 9.85
C GLN A 110 15.92 4.25 10.66
N ALA A 111 14.85 4.83 10.11
CA ALA A 111 13.54 4.85 10.76
C ALA A 111 13.00 3.43 11.03
N MET A 112 13.16 2.51 10.07
CA MET A 112 12.78 1.10 10.25
C MET A 112 13.53 0.44 11.41
N GLN A 113 14.85 0.64 11.51
CA GLN A 113 15.66 0.10 12.61
C GLN A 113 15.20 0.62 13.98
N LEU A 114 14.79 1.89 14.06
CA LEU A 114 14.28 2.48 15.30
C LEU A 114 12.91 1.91 15.68
N MET A 115 12.04 1.65 14.71
CA MET A 115 10.72 1.05 14.94
C MET A 115 10.84 -0.40 15.45
N ASP A 116 11.76 -1.20 14.90
CA ASP A 116 12.02 -2.56 15.38
C ASP A 116 12.51 -2.58 16.83
N GLN A 117 13.37 -1.62 17.20
CA GLN A 117 13.86 -1.47 18.58
C GLN A 117 12.75 -1.04 19.54
N ALA A 118 11.85 -0.16 19.12
CA ALA A 118 10.72 0.29 19.93
C ALA A 118 9.71 -0.84 20.21
N GLY A 119 9.44 -1.71 19.23
CA GLY A 119 8.57 -2.88 19.41
C GLY A 119 9.12 -3.93 20.38
N SER A 120 10.45 -4.00 20.50
CA SER A 120 11.15 -4.97 21.36
C SER A 120 11.09 -4.62 22.86
N ASN A 121 10.83 -3.35 23.21
CA ASN A 121 10.85 -2.87 24.60
C ASN A 121 9.49 -2.96 25.34
N ILE A 122 8.44 -3.51 24.72
CA ILE A 122 7.08 -3.61 25.29
C ILE A 122 6.79 -5.01 25.87
N VAL A 123 7.77 -5.66 26.51
CA VAL A 123 7.50 -6.82 27.39
C VAL A 123 7.59 -6.35 28.84
N PRO A 124 6.47 -5.97 29.50
CA PRO A 124 6.50 -5.82 30.94
C PRO A 124 6.64 -7.22 31.54
N SER A 125 7.82 -7.50 32.09
CA SER A 125 8.04 -8.64 32.97
C SER A 125 7.07 -8.56 34.14
N VAL A 126 6.02 -9.39 34.13
CA VAL A 126 5.14 -9.57 35.29
C VAL A 126 5.96 -10.28 36.37
N PRO A 127 6.21 -9.69 37.55
CA PRO A 127 6.80 -10.43 38.66
C PRO A 127 5.71 -11.32 39.23
N GLY A 128 5.89 -12.63 39.15
CA GLY A 128 5.06 -13.59 39.86
C GLY A 128 5.21 -13.39 41.37
N SER A 129 4.13 -13.02 42.03
CA SER A 129 4.03 -13.04 43.50
C SER A 129 3.40 -14.35 43.94
N GLN A 130 4.17 -15.07 44.76
CA GLN A 130 3.78 -16.18 45.63
C GLN A 130 2.62 -15.83 46.54
#